data_AF-A0A936MRU1-F1
#
_entry.id   AF-A0A936MRU1-F1
#
_cell.length_a   1.000
_cell.length_b   1.000
_cell.length_c   1.000
_cell.angle_alpha   90.00
_cell.angle_beta   90.00
_cell.angle_gamma   90.00
#
_symmetry.space_group_name_H-M   'P 1'
#
loop_
_entity.id
_entity.type
_entity.pdbx_description
1 polymer ?
#
loop_
_entity_poly.entity_id
_entity_poly.type
_entity_poly.pdbx_seq_one_letter_code
_entity_poly.pdbx_strand_id
1 'polypeptide(L)'
;MADNAENDEKDAGAAEEAPAKKDKPAAKGSAEAKAASPAKAKTGAKKSTDEGKKQPKGDKPAARRAPPPTTASLGKSITLFVVVVGVLAVGFALLGQERGGGGPRGPSWKVGQTVDLEITLVASDKRELSCASAEEVAGRHCAFEAPNKPWSKDPAQDDKKTFRPYTSTDNVQFVGAGLWSEPALAGNLPASRFTVKCKYAVEGKLKNPTFHWESGWEGQPRGEMFAGLLSSCSLKP
;
A
#
# COMPACT_ATOMS: atom_id res chain seq x y z
N MET A 1 6.98 0.40 -75.72
CA MET A 1 7.72 1.43 -76.47
C MET A 1 7.83 2.65 -75.59
N ALA A 2 9.06 3.12 -75.38
CA ALA A 2 9.51 4.27 -74.59
C ALA A 2 9.76 4.02 -73.10
N ASP A 3 10.90 3.37 -72.89
CA ASP A 3 11.90 3.51 -71.82
C ASP A 3 12.17 4.96 -71.38
N ASN A 4 12.44 5.16 -70.08
CA ASN A 4 13.28 6.26 -69.56
C ASN A 4 13.70 5.88 -68.12
N ALA A 5 14.91 5.35 -67.95
CA ALA A 5 16.14 6.08 -67.63
C ALA A 5 16.32 6.32 -66.11
N GLU A 6 16.88 5.29 -65.46
CA GLU A 6 18.17 5.32 -64.76
C GLU A 6 18.67 6.69 -64.27
N ASN A 7 18.83 6.83 -62.95
CA ASN A 7 19.84 7.71 -62.36
C ASN A 7 20.56 6.95 -61.24
N ASP A 8 21.83 6.73 -61.53
CA ASP A 8 22.88 6.01 -60.81
C ASP A 8 23.61 6.95 -59.83
N GLU A 9 24.16 6.37 -58.76
CA GLU A 9 25.40 6.80 -58.07
C GLU A 9 25.38 8.13 -57.26
N LYS A 10 26.14 8.34 -56.16
CA LYS A 10 27.27 7.64 -55.52
C LYS A 10 27.57 8.28 -54.15
N ASP A 11 28.49 7.60 -53.44
CA ASP A 11 29.37 8.06 -52.35
C ASP A 11 28.77 8.18 -50.93
N ALA A 12 29.12 7.35 -49.94
CA ALA A 12 30.43 6.90 -49.41
C ALA A 12 31.21 7.98 -48.64
N GLY A 13 31.66 7.63 -47.42
CA GLY A 13 32.82 8.28 -46.80
C GLY A 13 32.75 8.57 -45.30
N ALA A 14 33.60 7.83 -44.56
CA ALA A 14 34.31 8.18 -43.31
C ALA A 14 33.50 8.41 -42.01
N ALA A 15 33.67 7.67 -40.92
CA ALA A 15 34.87 7.35 -40.09
C ALA A 15 35.35 8.50 -39.18
N GLU A 16 35.78 8.12 -37.97
CA GLU A 16 36.48 8.92 -36.94
C GLU A 16 35.62 9.94 -36.17
N GLU A 17 35.72 10.18 -34.86
CA GLU A 17 36.71 9.84 -33.84
C GLU A 17 36.09 10.16 -32.46
N ALA A 18 36.49 9.45 -31.41
CA ALA A 18 36.24 9.87 -30.03
C ALA A 18 37.19 11.02 -29.65
N PRO A 19 36.81 11.87 -28.67
CA PRO A 19 37.79 12.18 -27.64
C PRO A 19 37.24 12.06 -26.22
N ALA A 20 38.13 11.57 -25.36
CA ALA A 20 37.96 11.43 -23.93
C ALA A 20 38.35 12.70 -23.16
N LYS A 21 37.90 12.75 -21.89
CA LYS A 21 38.48 13.48 -20.72
C LYS A 21 38.22 15.00 -20.71
N LYS A 22 37.89 15.68 -19.61
CA LYS A 22 38.04 15.51 -18.15
C LYS A 22 37.00 16.42 -17.49
N ASP A 23 36.46 16.04 -16.33
CA ASP A 23 36.58 16.91 -15.15
C ASP A 23 36.32 16.14 -13.84
N LYS A 24 37.26 16.31 -12.93
CA LYS A 24 37.34 15.91 -11.52
C LYS A 24 37.56 17.25 -10.80
N PRO A 25 36.89 17.62 -9.69
CA PRO A 25 37.11 17.02 -8.36
C PRO A 25 35.81 17.05 -7.49
N ALA A 26 35.70 16.60 -6.25
CA ALA A 26 36.66 16.36 -5.18
C ALA A 26 36.11 15.32 -4.20
N ALA A 27 36.98 14.45 -3.71
CA ALA A 27 36.75 13.63 -2.53
C ALA A 27 37.15 14.41 -1.27
N LYS A 28 36.30 14.42 -0.24
CA LYS A 28 36.74 14.56 1.16
C LYS A 28 35.64 14.21 2.18
N GLY A 29 35.95 13.23 3.03
CA GLY A 29 35.37 13.00 4.38
C GLY A 29 34.01 12.29 4.42
N SER A 30 33.72 11.34 5.30
CA SER A 30 34.40 10.80 6.48
C SER A 30 33.74 9.44 6.78
N ALA A 31 34.51 8.36 6.87
CA ALA A 31 34.78 7.64 8.13
C ALA A 31 33.53 7.32 8.98
N GLU A 32 32.91 6.19 8.65
CA GLU A 32 32.62 5.06 9.54
C GLU A 32 32.49 5.36 11.05
N ALA A 33 31.26 5.38 11.55
CA ALA A 33 30.95 5.22 12.96
C ALA A 33 30.03 4.01 13.16
N LYS A 34 30.63 2.92 13.63
CA LYS A 34 29.98 1.80 14.32
C LYS A 34 29.16 2.30 15.51
N ALA A 35 27.90 1.89 15.60
CA ALA A 35 27.16 1.75 16.87
C ALA A 35 26.07 0.68 16.65
N ALA A 36 26.33 -0.60 16.95
CA ALA A 36 26.28 -1.23 18.27
C ALA A 36 24.85 -1.31 18.85
N SER A 37 24.27 -2.52 18.76
CA SER A 37 23.26 -3.01 19.71
C SER A 37 23.82 -3.03 21.13
N PRO A 38 22.97 -2.85 22.16
CA PRO A 38 22.86 -3.88 23.19
C PRO A 38 21.39 -4.07 23.65
N ALA A 39 20.88 -5.29 23.78
CA ALA A 39 21.16 -6.28 24.83
C ALA A 39 20.79 -5.81 26.25
N LYS A 40 19.69 -6.40 26.75
CA LYS A 40 19.32 -6.68 28.15
C LYS A 40 20.51 -6.65 29.13
N ALA A 41 20.33 -5.95 30.25
CA ALA A 41 20.95 -6.33 31.53
C ALA A 41 20.10 -5.86 32.72
N LYS A 42 19.79 -6.82 33.61
CA LYS A 42 19.30 -6.64 34.97
C LYS A 42 20.50 -6.41 35.88
N THR A 43 20.43 -5.41 36.75
CA THR A 43 21.18 -5.28 38.03
C THR A 43 20.59 -4.04 38.72
N GLY A 44 20.10 -4.03 39.97
CA GLY A 44 20.57 -4.75 41.14
C GLY A 44 21.68 -3.94 41.82
N ALA A 45 21.33 -2.94 42.64
CA ALA A 45 22.17 -2.42 43.73
C ALA A 45 21.40 -1.37 44.56
N LYS A 46 20.99 -1.76 45.76
CA LYS A 46 20.52 -0.88 46.84
C LYS A 46 21.67 -0.79 47.85
N LYS A 47 22.18 0.42 48.09
CA LYS A 47 23.21 0.76 49.09
C LYS A 47 23.07 2.27 49.33
N SER A 48 23.19 2.87 50.51
CA SER A 48 23.07 2.53 51.93
C SER A 48 23.05 3.90 52.64
N THR A 49 22.55 3.93 53.89
CA THR A 49 22.96 4.87 54.99
C THR A 49 22.71 6.37 54.76
N ASP A 50 22.21 7.16 55.70
CA ASP A 50 22.68 7.27 57.08
C ASP A 50 21.80 8.24 57.89
N GLU A 51 21.79 8.04 59.21
CA GLU A 51 21.55 8.93 60.38
C GLU A 51 20.94 10.33 60.17
N GLY A 52 20.04 10.88 61.00
CA GLY A 52 19.59 10.56 62.35
C GLY A 52 19.08 11.87 63.00
N LYS A 53 17.97 11.83 63.74
CA LYS A 53 17.71 12.79 64.84
C LYS A 53 16.54 12.39 65.75
N LYS A 54 16.93 11.95 66.95
CA LYS A 54 16.36 12.09 68.30
C LYS A 54 14.88 12.54 68.50
N GLN A 55 14.13 11.60 69.11
CA GLN A 55 13.15 11.64 70.23
C GLN A 55 12.88 12.98 70.97
N PRO A 56 11.65 13.19 71.52
CA PRO A 56 11.34 12.63 72.86
C PRO A 56 9.94 12.03 73.07
N LYS A 57 9.86 11.25 74.16
CA LYS A 57 8.73 10.50 74.74
C LYS A 57 7.57 11.39 75.21
N GLY A 58 6.36 10.84 75.15
CA GLY A 58 5.20 11.25 75.92
C GLY A 58 4.22 10.08 76.10
N ASP A 59 4.27 9.45 77.27
CA ASP A 59 3.28 8.46 77.73
C ASP A 59 1.97 9.15 78.13
N LYS A 60 0.81 8.65 77.67
CA LYS A 60 -0.29 8.10 78.50
C LYS A 60 -1.60 7.86 77.71
N PRO A 61 -2.50 6.98 78.22
CA PRO A 61 -3.36 6.14 77.40
C PRO A 61 -4.81 6.65 77.33
N ALA A 62 -5.50 6.35 76.23
CA ALA A 62 -6.96 6.25 76.22
C ALA A 62 -7.42 5.37 75.06
N ALA A 63 -7.97 4.21 75.42
CA ALA A 63 -8.69 3.34 74.52
C ALA A 63 -9.92 4.04 73.94
N ARG A 64 -9.99 4.17 72.61
CA ARG A 64 -11.24 4.06 71.86
C ARG A 64 -10.98 3.15 70.67
N ARG A 65 -11.50 1.92 70.75
CA ARG A 65 -11.59 1.00 69.63
C ARG A 65 -12.38 1.71 68.53
N ALA A 66 -11.71 2.06 67.43
CA ALA A 66 -12.41 2.38 66.20
C ALA A 66 -13.20 1.13 65.77
N PRO A 67 -14.48 1.24 65.36
CA PRO A 67 -15.17 0.12 64.76
C PRO A 67 -14.39 -0.31 63.50
N PRO A 68 -14.28 -1.62 63.21
CA PRO A 68 -13.60 -2.08 62.01
C PRO A 68 -14.24 -1.41 60.79
N PRO A 69 -13.46 -0.97 59.78
CA PRO A 69 -14.05 -0.53 58.53
C PRO A 69 -14.85 -1.71 57.97
N THR A 70 -16.16 -1.51 57.83
CA THR A 70 -17.03 -2.48 57.18
C THR A 70 -16.53 -2.69 55.76
N THR A 71 -15.87 -3.82 55.52
CA THR A 71 -15.54 -4.39 54.21
C THR A 71 -16.82 -4.82 53.47
N ALA A 72 -17.78 -3.91 53.35
CA ALA A 72 -19.12 -4.17 52.84
C ALA A 72 -19.43 -3.43 51.53
N SER A 73 -18.41 -3.13 50.71
CA SER A 73 -18.64 -2.42 49.44
C SER A 73 -17.77 -2.86 48.25
N LEU A 74 -17.04 -3.97 48.33
CA LEU A 74 -16.35 -4.51 47.14
C LEU A 74 -17.31 -5.15 46.14
N GLY A 75 -18.36 -5.85 46.62
CA GLY A 75 -19.31 -6.54 45.74
C GLY A 75 -20.14 -5.60 44.85
N LYS A 76 -20.59 -4.45 45.39
CA LYS A 76 -21.37 -3.46 44.64
C LYS A 76 -20.56 -2.77 43.53
N SER A 77 -19.25 -2.58 43.76
CA SER A 77 -18.34 -2.01 42.77
C SER A 77 -18.11 -2.97 41.58
N ILE A 78 -17.95 -4.26 41.86
CA ILE A 78 -17.79 -5.29 40.82
C ILE A 78 -19.05 -5.43 39.97
N THR A 79 -20.24 -5.45 40.59
CA THR A 79 -21.50 -5.54 39.83
C THR A 79 -21.69 -4.33 38.91
N LEU A 80 -21.39 -3.11 39.38
CA LEU A 80 -21.49 -1.91 38.55
C LEU A 80 -20.48 -1.94 37.39
N PHE A 81 -19.25 -2.40 37.62
CA PHE A 81 -18.25 -2.56 36.56
C PHE A 81 -18.69 -3.58 35.50
N VAL A 82 -19.22 -4.74 35.90
CA VAL A 82 -19.69 -5.76 34.95
C VAL A 82 -20.88 -5.26 34.14
N VAL A 83 -21.81 -4.52 34.75
CA VAL A 83 -22.95 -3.92 34.03
C VAL A 83 -22.47 -2.86 33.04
N VAL A 84 -21.59 -1.95 33.45
CA VAL A 84 -21.06 -0.90 32.57
C VAL A 84 -20.26 -1.49 31.42
N VAL A 85 -19.34 -2.42 31.69
CA VAL A 85 -18.56 -3.09 30.65
C VAL A 85 -19.45 -3.95 29.76
N GLY A 86 -20.47 -4.62 30.31
CA GLY A 86 -21.45 -5.39 29.54
C GLY A 86 -22.26 -4.52 28.59
N VAL A 87 -22.80 -3.39 29.08
CA VAL A 87 -23.56 -2.43 28.24
C VAL A 87 -22.65 -1.79 27.20
N LEU A 88 -21.41 -1.42 27.56
CA LEU A 88 -20.44 -0.90 26.60
C LEU A 88 -20.06 -1.96 25.56
N ALA A 89 -19.82 -3.21 25.95
CA ALA A 89 -19.50 -4.29 25.03
C ALA A 89 -20.65 -4.56 24.04
N VAL A 90 -21.89 -4.56 24.51
CA VAL A 90 -23.08 -4.67 23.63
C VAL A 90 -23.20 -3.44 22.73
N GLY A 91 -22.98 -2.24 23.26
CA GLY A 91 -22.96 -1.00 22.47
C GLY A 91 -21.90 -1.01 21.38
N PHE A 92 -20.66 -1.41 21.70
CA PHE A 92 -19.57 -1.56 20.74
C PHE A 92 -19.79 -2.73 19.78
N ALA A 93 -20.48 -3.79 20.18
CA ALA A 93 -20.86 -4.86 19.25
C ALA A 93 -21.88 -4.37 18.22
N LEU A 94 -22.94 -3.67 18.66
CA LEU A 94 -23.97 -3.14 17.76
C LEU A 94 -23.43 -2.01 16.87
N LEU A 95 -22.69 -1.06 17.43
CA LEU A 95 -22.04 0.03 16.66
C LEU A 95 -20.86 -0.49 15.82
N GLY A 96 -20.19 -1.55 16.26
CA GLY A 96 -19.09 -2.20 15.56
C GLY A 96 -19.56 -3.07 14.39
N GLN A 97 -20.80 -3.57 14.42
CA GLN A 97 -21.39 -4.25 13.27
C GLN A 97 -21.67 -3.29 12.12
N GLU A 98 -22.03 -2.03 12.40
CA GLU A 98 -22.23 -1.00 11.37
C GLU A 98 -20.92 -0.43 10.83
N ARG A 99 -19.81 -0.51 11.60
CA ARG A 99 -18.53 0.13 11.24
C ARG A 99 -17.35 -0.80 11.01
N GLY A 100 -17.49 -2.11 11.24
CA GLY A 100 -16.35 -3.03 11.31
C GLY A 100 -16.44 -4.35 10.51
N GLY A 101 -17.61 -4.74 9.98
CA GLY A 101 -17.76 -6.02 9.29
C GLY A 101 -18.19 -5.93 7.82
N GLY A 102 -18.77 -4.79 7.42
CA GLY A 102 -19.23 -4.54 6.06
C GLY A 102 -18.28 -3.63 5.31
N GLY A 103 -17.07 -4.11 4.99
CA GLY A 103 -16.33 -3.50 3.88
C GLY A 103 -17.25 -3.40 2.65
N PRO A 104 -17.02 -2.46 1.71
CA PRO A 104 -17.80 -2.38 0.49
C PRO A 104 -18.03 -3.79 -0.04
N ARG A 105 -19.29 -4.20 -0.20
CA ARG A 105 -19.59 -5.52 -0.77
C ARG A 105 -18.84 -5.55 -2.08
N GLY A 106 -17.78 -6.37 -2.13
CA GLY A 106 -16.95 -6.47 -3.30
C GLY A 106 -17.82 -6.79 -4.52
N PRO A 107 -17.36 -6.43 -5.73
CA PRO A 107 -18.15 -6.69 -6.92
C PRO A 107 -18.50 -8.17 -7.01
N SER A 108 -19.74 -8.48 -7.39
CA SER A 108 -20.24 -9.87 -7.55
C SER A 108 -19.80 -10.52 -8.86
N TRP A 109 -18.63 -10.12 -9.37
CA TRP A 109 -18.11 -10.59 -10.65
C TRP A 109 -17.66 -12.06 -10.59
N LYS A 110 -17.73 -12.73 -11.74
CA LYS A 110 -17.26 -14.11 -11.91
C LYS A 110 -16.09 -14.14 -12.88
N VAL A 111 -15.17 -15.06 -12.65
CA VAL A 111 -14.11 -15.37 -13.62
C VAL A 111 -14.74 -15.90 -14.91
N GLY A 112 -14.29 -15.41 -16.05
CA GLY A 112 -14.86 -15.66 -17.38
C GLY A 112 -15.96 -14.68 -17.78
N GLN A 113 -16.39 -13.78 -16.89
CA GLN A 113 -17.41 -12.77 -17.20
C GLN A 113 -16.78 -11.56 -17.90
N THR A 114 -17.52 -10.94 -18.81
CA THR A 114 -17.23 -9.58 -19.30
C THR A 114 -18.21 -8.60 -18.66
N VAL A 115 -17.69 -7.50 -18.11
CA VAL A 115 -18.48 -6.42 -17.51
C VAL A 115 -18.09 -5.09 -18.12
N ASP A 116 -19.07 -4.19 -18.26
CA ASP A 116 -18.79 -2.81 -18.66
C ASP A 116 -18.39 -2.02 -17.41
N LEU A 117 -17.22 -1.37 -17.45
CA LEU A 117 -16.71 -0.54 -16.37
C LEU A 117 -16.52 0.89 -16.83
N GLU A 118 -16.86 1.83 -15.95
CA GLU A 118 -16.45 3.23 -16.08
C GLU A 118 -15.30 3.48 -15.11
N ILE A 119 -14.17 3.94 -15.63
CA ILE A 119 -12.92 4.14 -14.90
C ILE A 119 -12.58 5.62 -14.96
N THR A 120 -12.35 6.24 -13.81
CA THR A 120 -11.86 7.62 -13.73
C THR A 120 -10.34 7.62 -13.68
N LEU A 121 -9.72 8.42 -14.54
CA LEU A 121 -8.27 8.46 -14.74
C LEU A 121 -7.75 9.90 -14.81
N VAL A 122 -6.46 10.06 -14.57
CA VAL A 122 -5.65 11.21 -15.01
C VAL A 122 -4.58 10.73 -15.98
N ALA A 123 -4.05 11.63 -16.82
CA ALA A 123 -3.02 11.25 -17.80
C ALA A 123 -1.72 10.70 -17.15
N SER A 124 -1.41 11.11 -15.92
CA SER A 124 -0.21 10.66 -15.20
C SER A 124 -0.30 9.20 -14.71
N ASP A 125 -1.53 8.67 -14.56
CA ASP A 125 -1.79 7.30 -14.10
C ASP A 125 -1.09 6.24 -14.96
N LYS A 126 -0.82 6.54 -16.23
CA LYS A 126 -0.05 5.67 -17.14
C LYS A 126 1.34 5.33 -16.62
N ARG A 127 1.94 6.17 -15.78
CA ARG A 127 3.28 5.97 -15.22
C ARG A 127 3.27 5.74 -13.71
N GLU A 128 2.24 6.23 -13.02
CA GLU A 128 2.18 6.22 -11.56
C GLU A 128 1.52 4.95 -11.01
N LEU A 129 0.57 4.35 -11.75
CA LEU A 129 -0.15 3.17 -11.31
C LEU A 129 0.63 1.90 -11.62
N SER A 130 1.04 1.18 -10.56
CA SER A 130 1.62 -0.15 -10.69
C SER A 130 1.20 -1.05 -9.53
N CYS A 131 1.35 -2.36 -9.70
CA CYS A 131 1.12 -3.33 -8.64
C CYS A 131 2.34 -4.23 -8.44
N ALA A 132 2.36 -4.94 -7.31
CA ALA A 132 3.29 -6.00 -7.00
C ALA A 132 2.54 -7.30 -6.66
N SER A 133 2.87 -8.38 -7.34
CA SER A 133 2.43 -9.74 -7.03
C SER A 133 3.37 -10.74 -7.72
N ALA A 134 3.68 -11.84 -7.05
CA ALA A 134 4.43 -12.95 -7.65
C ALA A 134 3.56 -13.84 -8.55
N GLU A 135 2.24 -13.63 -8.55
CA GLU A 135 1.29 -14.42 -9.32
C GLU A 135 1.14 -13.92 -10.75
N GLU A 136 0.82 -14.85 -11.64
CA GLU A 136 0.54 -14.60 -13.04
C GLU A 136 -0.89 -15.07 -13.35
N VAL A 137 -1.68 -14.23 -14.02
CA VAL A 137 -3.07 -14.54 -14.38
C VAL A 137 -3.21 -14.38 -15.88
N ALA A 138 -3.59 -15.47 -16.56
CA ALA A 138 -3.77 -15.50 -18.02
C ALA A 138 -2.57 -14.95 -18.82
N GLY A 139 -1.34 -15.25 -18.36
CA GLY A 139 -0.11 -14.79 -19.03
C GLY A 139 0.28 -13.34 -18.72
N ARG A 140 -0.37 -12.71 -17.74
CA ARG A 140 -0.12 -11.33 -17.32
C ARG A 140 0.31 -11.24 -15.87
N HIS A 141 1.04 -10.19 -15.55
CA HIS A 141 1.68 -10.03 -14.25
C HIS A 141 1.67 -8.57 -13.81
N CYS A 142 1.86 -8.37 -12.51
CA CYS A 142 2.16 -7.05 -11.98
C CYS A 142 3.53 -6.56 -12.47
N ALA A 143 3.75 -5.25 -12.50
CA ALA A 143 5.05 -4.66 -12.86
C ALA A 143 6.19 -5.16 -11.95
N PHE A 144 5.84 -5.52 -10.71
CA PHE A 144 6.73 -6.02 -9.69
C PHE A 144 6.28 -7.38 -9.15
N GLU A 145 7.22 -8.22 -8.71
CA GLU A 145 6.93 -9.43 -7.93
C GLU A 145 6.68 -9.11 -6.46
N ALA A 146 7.37 -8.08 -5.96
CA ALA A 146 7.27 -7.53 -4.62
C ALA A 146 7.62 -6.03 -4.67
N PRO A 147 7.25 -5.20 -3.68
CA PRO A 147 7.48 -3.75 -3.72
C PRO A 147 8.90 -3.30 -4.10
N ASN A 148 9.92 -4.09 -3.77
CA ASN A 148 11.32 -3.79 -4.07
C ASN A 148 11.94 -4.75 -5.11
N LYS A 149 11.11 -5.51 -5.84
CA LYS A 149 11.56 -6.53 -6.79
C LYS A 149 10.76 -6.42 -8.09
N PRO A 150 11.35 -5.88 -9.18
CA PRO A 150 10.70 -5.84 -10.48
C PRO A 150 10.45 -7.25 -11.01
N TRP A 151 9.51 -7.36 -11.96
CA TRP A 151 9.22 -8.64 -12.60
C TRP A 151 10.45 -9.19 -13.34
N SER A 152 10.81 -10.45 -13.09
CA SER A 152 12.08 -11.01 -13.55
C SER A 152 12.03 -11.63 -14.96
N LYS A 153 10.85 -12.05 -15.43
CA LYS A 153 10.73 -12.82 -16.69
C LYS A 153 10.72 -11.95 -17.94
N ASP A 154 10.21 -10.72 -17.84
CA ASP A 154 10.15 -9.76 -18.94
C ASP A 154 10.33 -8.33 -18.38
N PRO A 155 11.50 -7.69 -18.57
CA PRO A 155 11.71 -6.33 -18.11
C PRO A 155 10.95 -5.31 -18.97
N ALA A 156 10.48 -5.68 -20.17
CA ALA A 156 9.67 -4.79 -21.00
C ALA A 156 8.26 -4.70 -20.42
N GLN A 157 7.92 -3.52 -19.92
CA GLN A 157 6.58 -3.23 -19.37
C GLN A 157 5.59 -3.00 -20.52
N ASP A 158 5.20 -4.07 -21.20
CA ASP A 158 4.10 -4.04 -22.16
C ASP A 158 2.78 -3.89 -21.39
N ASP A 159 2.03 -2.83 -21.68
CA ASP A 159 0.77 -2.52 -21.02
C ASP A 159 -0.29 -3.62 -21.22
N LYS A 160 -0.24 -4.37 -22.33
CA LYS A 160 -1.14 -5.52 -22.55
C LYS A 160 -0.85 -6.72 -21.65
N LYS A 161 0.36 -6.80 -21.10
CA LYS A 161 0.80 -7.89 -20.21
C LYS A 161 0.95 -7.44 -18.75
N THR A 162 1.02 -6.14 -18.54
CA THR A 162 1.27 -5.55 -17.23
C THR A 162 -0.04 -5.12 -16.59
N PHE A 163 -0.31 -5.69 -15.43
CA PHE A 163 -1.42 -5.33 -14.59
C PHE A 163 -1.18 -4.00 -13.87
N ARG A 164 -2.23 -3.19 -13.81
CA ARG A 164 -2.28 -1.93 -13.05
C ARG A 164 -3.56 -1.88 -12.21
N PRO A 165 -3.48 -1.28 -11.01
CA PRO A 165 -4.65 -1.09 -10.17
C PRO A 165 -5.52 0.04 -10.73
N TYR A 166 -6.83 -0.15 -10.73
CA TYR A 166 -7.80 0.86 -11.14
C TYR A 166 -8.96 0.92 -10.16
N THR A 167 -9.62 2.08 -10.13
CA THR A 167 -10.87 2.27 -9.38
C THR A 167 -11.95 2.69 -10.35
N SER A 168 -13.07 1.98 -10.34
CA SER A 168 -14.25 2.35 -11.11
C SER A 168 -15.02 3.51 -10.46
N THR A 169 -15.93 4.12 -11.18
CA THR A 169 -16.84 5.16 -10.66
C THR A 169 -17.73 4.65 -9.52
N ASP A 170 -17.98 3.34 -9.44
CA ASP A 170 -18.71 2.68 -8.36
C ASP A 170 -17.84 2.37 -7.13
N ASN A 171 -16.63 2.92 -7.05
CA ASN A 171 -15.64 2.67 -5.99
C ASN A 171 -15.19 1.20 -5.88
N VAL A 172 -15.35 0.42 -6.95
CA VAL A 172 -14.78 -0.93 -7.02
C VAL A 172 -13.34 -0.83 -7.47
N GLN A 173 -12.42 -1.32 -6.63
CA GLN A 173 -11.02 -1.50 -6.98
C GLN A 173 -10.83 -2.85 -7.69
N PHE A 174 -10.03 -2.86 -8.75
CA PHE A 174 -9.70 -4.06 -9.51
C PHE A 174 -8.35 -3.88 -10.22
N VAL A 175 -7.87 -4.96 -10.82
CA VAL A 175 -6.62 -4.96 -11.56
C VAL A 175 -6.88 -5.25 -13.03
N GLY A 176 -6.38 -4.38 -13.91
CA GLY A 176 -6.58 -4.46 -15.35
C GLY A 176 -5.29 -4.32 -16.12
N ALA A 177 -5.23 -4.92 -17.30
CA ALA A 177 -4.16 -4.72 -18.29
C ALA A 177 -4.75 -4.17 -19.59
N GLY A 178 -3.90 -3.59 -20.44
CA GLY A 178 -4.21 -3.20 -21.82
C GLY A 178 -4.90 -1.84 -22.00
N LEU A 179 -5.29 -1.17 -20.92
CA LEU A 179 -6.01 0.11 -20.99
C LEU A 179 -5.25 1.16 -21.80
N TRP A 180 -3.96 1.35 -21.53
CA TRP A 180 -3.15 2.38 -22.17
C TRP A 180 -2.68 2.00 -23.58
N SER A 181 -2.97 0.77 -24.00
CA SER A 181 -2.78 0.26 -25.35
C SER A 181 -3.98 0.50 -26.26
N GLU A 182 -5.10 0.99 -25.71
CA GLU A 182 -6.32 1.25 -26.47
C GLU A 182 -6.16 2.50 -27.35
N PRO A 183 -6.63 2.46 -28.60
CA PRO A 183 -6.47 3.58 -29.54
C PRO A 183 -7.18 4.85 -29.08
N ALA A 184 -8.28 4.72 -28.31
CA ALA A 184 -8.98 5.86 -27.72
C ALA A 184 -8.12 6.66 -26.72
N LEU A 185 -7.03 6.07 -26.22
CA LEU A 185 -6.13 6.66 -25.23
C LEU A 185 -4.74 7.02 -25.80
N ALA A 186 -4.51 6.82 -27.10
CA ALA A 186 -3.23 7.10 -27.75
C ALA A 186 -3.03 8.60 -28.10
N GLY A 187 -4.09 9.42 -28.03
CA GLY A 187 -4.08 10.82 -28.42
C GLY A 187 -3.80 11.81 -27.28
N ASN A 188 -4.20 13.06 -27.48
CA ASN A 188 -4.10 14.10 -26.47
C ASN A 188 -5.20 13.88 -25.42
N LEU A 189 -4.81 13.44 -24.23
CA LEU A 189 -5.73 13.17 -23.14
C LEU A 189 -6.09 14.48 -22.41
N PRO A 190 -7.28 14.57 -21.81
CA PRO A 190 -7.63 15.70 -20.95
C PRO A 190 -6.59 15.89 -19.83
N ALA A 191 -6.22 17.13 -19.55
CA ALA A 191 -5.32 17.47 -18.45
C ALA A 191 -5.97 17.28 -17.08
N SER A 192 -7.29 17.43 -17.01
CA SER A 192 -8.10 17.12 -15.83
C SER A 192 -8.48 15.63 -15.77
N ARG A 193 -9.05 15.20 -14.65
CA ARG A 193 -9.66 13.88 -14.53
C ARG A 193 -10.68 13.65 -15.66
N PHE A 194 -10.64 12.47 -16.28
CA PHE A 194 -11.57 12.05 -17.31
C PHE A 194 -12.05 10.63 -17.03
N THR A 195 -13.17 10.24 -17.65
CA THR A 195 -13.73 8.91 -17.48
C THR A 195 -13.67 8.15 -18.79
N VAL A 196 -13.31 6.87 -18.72
CA VAL A 196 -13.36 5.95 -19.85
C VAL A 196 -14.34 4.84 -19.56
N LYS A 197 -15.10 4.46 -20.57
CA LYS A 197 -15.94 3.26 -20.52
C LYS A 197 -15.22 2.14 -21.25
N CYS A 198 -15.00 1.01 -20.60
CA CYS A 198 -14.26 -0.13 -21.12
C CYS A 198 -15.01 -1.44 -20.86
N LYS A 199 -14.76 -2.44 -21.71
CA LYS A 199 -15.13 -3.83 -21.43
C LYS A 199 -14.01 -4.50 -20.65
N TYR A 200 -14.34 -5.00 -19.47
CA TYR A 200 -13.43 -5.73 -18.61
C TYR A 200 -13.74 -7.22 -18.65
N ALA A 201 -12.82 -8.00 -19.22
CA ALA A 201 -12.86 -9.45 -19.18
C ALA A 201 -12.19 -9.93 -17.89
N VAL A 202 -12.97 -10.46 -16.96
CA VAL A 202 -12.50 -11.01 -15.68
C VAL A 202 -11.86 -12.36 -15.97
N GLU A 203 -10.56 -12.50 -15.75
CA GLU A 203 -9.83 -13.72 -16.12
C GLU A 203 -9.31 -14.50 -14.91
N GLY A 204 -9.23 -13.85 -13.77
CA GLY A 204 -8.85 -14.51 -12.55
C GLY A 204 -8.87 -13.56 -11.37
N LYS A 205 -8.12 -13.96 -10.35
CA LYS A 205 -7.93 -13.17 -9.14
C LYS A 205 -6.46 -13.20 -8.75
N LEU A 206 -5.97 -12.08 -8.25
CA LEU A 206 -4.66 -11.95 -7.63
C LEU A 206 -4.81 -12.01 -6.12
N LYS A 207 -4.00 -12.82 -5.47
CA LYS A 207 -3.99 -12.95 -4.02
C LYS A 207 -3.10 -11.88 -3.40
N ASN A 208 -3.69 -11.01 -2.58
CA ASN A 208 -2.97 -9.99 -1.81
C ASN A 208 -1.96 -9.16 -2.64
N PRO A 209 -2.35 -8.60 -3.80
CA PRO A 209 -1.44 -7.71 -4.52
C PRO A 209 -1.12 -6.49 -3.65
N THR A 210 0.04 -5.88 -3.84
CA THR A 210 0.38 -4.58 -3.25
C THR A 210 0.26 -3.50 -4.32
N PHE A 211 -0.31 -2.35 -4.01
CA PHE A 211 -0.48 -1.26 -4.98
C PHE A 211 0.54 -0.15 -4.74
N HIS A 212 1.04 0.39 -5.84
CA HIS A 212 1.87 1.56 -5.85
C HIS A 212 1.10 2.68 -6.54
N TRP A 213 0.86 3.73 -5.77
CA TRP A 213 0.25 4.97 -6.23
C TRP A 213 1.32 6.07 -6.27
N GLU A 214 0.92 7.29 -6.62
CA GLU A 214 1.80 8.47 -6.54
C GLU A 214 2.37 8.66 -5.11
N SER A 215 1.57 8.37 -4.07
CA SER A 215 1.99 8.46 -2.67
C SER A 215 2.92 7.33 -2.21
N GLY A 216 3.28 6.41 -3.10
CA GLY A 216 4.12 5.25 -2.83
C GLY A 216 3.33 3.95 -2.66
N TRP A 217 3.96 2.98 -2.00
CA TRP A 217 3.39 1.66 -1.74
C TRP A 217 2.32 1.73 -0.65
N GLU A 218 1.08 1.41 -1.01
CA GLU A 218 0.01 1.20 -0.05
C GLU A 218 -0.05 -0.27 0.36
N GLY A 219 -0.45 -0.53 1.61
CA GLY A 219 -0.63 -1.89 2.11
C GLY A 219 -1.60 -2.69 1.24
N GLN A 220 -1.47 -4.02 1.29
CA GLN A 220 -2.27 -4.93 0.48
C GLN A 220 -3.77 -4.64 0.66
N PRO A 221 -4.56 -4.40 -0.41
CA PRO A 221 -6.00 -4.59 -0.37
C PRO A 221 -6.33 -5.90 0.36
N ARG A 222 -7.35 -5.85 1.22
CA ARG A 222 -7.76 -7.01 1.99
C ARG A 222 -8.33 -8.07 1.05
N GLY A 223 -7.55 -9.12 0.79
CA GLY A 223 -8.02 -10.34 0.13
C GLY A 223 -7.67 -10.46 -1.35
N GLU A 224 -8.52 -11.20 -2.07
CA GLU A 224 -8.36 -11.46 -3.49
C GLU A 224 -8.91 -10.30 -4.33
N MET A 225 -8.15 -9.86 -5.32
CA MET A 225 -8.56 -8.81 -6.26
C MET A 225 -8.84 -9.41 -7.62
N PHE A 226 -9.92 -8.99 -8.28
CA PHE A 226 -10.18 -9.42 -9.66
C PHE A 226 -9.12 -8.87 -10.61
N ALA A 227 -8.63 -9.74 -11.50
CA ALA A 227 -7.62 -9.44 -12.50
C ALA A 227 -8.14 -9.81 -13.90
N GLY A 228 -7.85 -8.97 -14.88
CA GLY A 228 -8.46 -9.12 -16.20
C GLY A 228 -7.93 -8.17 -17.27
N LEU A 229 -8.53 -8.24 -18.45
CA LEU A 229 -8.17 -7.44 -19.61
C LEU A 229 -9.20 -6.34 -19.84
N LEU A 230 -8.73 -5.11 -20.04
CA LEU A 230 -9.55 -4.01 -20.52
C LEU A 230 -9.44 -3.92 -22.04
N SER A 231 -10.59 -3.78 -22.69
CA SER A 231 -10.67 -3.63 -24.15
C SER A 231 -11.87 -2.79 -24.55
N SER A 232 -11.92 -2.40 -25.82
CA SER A 232 -13.05 -1.63 -26.38
C SER A 232 -13.32 -0.34 -25.57
N CYS A 233 -12.24 0.37 -25.21
CA CYS A 233 -12.35 1.55 -24.38
C CYS A 233 -12.76 2.78 -25.20
N SER A 234 -13.65 3.60 -24.65
CA SER A 234 -14.07 4.88 -25.22
C SER A 234 -14.05 5.98 -24.16
N LEU A 235 -13.54 7.16 -24.52
CA LEU A 235 -13.62 8.36 -23.68
C LEU A 235 -15.09 8.79 -23.51
N LYS A 236 -15.48 9.04 -22.26
CA LYS A 236 -16.76 9.64 -21.93
C LYS A 236 -16.54 11.16 -21.81
N PRO A 237 -17.27 11.99 -22.58
CA PRO A 237 -17.16 13.44 -22.49
C PRO A 237 -17.62 13.97 -21.13
#